data_AF-Q4PIV0-F1
#
_entry.id   AF-Q4PIV0-F1
#
_cell.length_a   1.000
_cell.length_b   1.000
_cell.length_c   1.000
_cell.angle_alpha   90.00
_cell.angle_beta   90.00
_cell.angle_gamma   90.00
#
_symmetry.space_group_name_H-M   'P 1'
#
loop_
_entity.id
_entity.type
_entity.pdbx_description
1 polymer ?
#
loop_
_entity_poly.entity_id
_entity_poly.type
_entity_poly.pdbx_seq_one_letter_code
_entity_poly.pdbx_strand_id
1 'polypeptide(L)'
;MSALIQVFLLLAVFAGISEMCGSVQHTETTTTTVAPATGGARKRRSVEGSGLVHIEFQTTLTSAGDAEFSKIDEYVREEFGELLNKAHQQVATGVEGGSVLKYMAINADCGAAQLFAQAVKDLTSFVTSATVRCDTQTSTI
;
A
#
# COMPACT_ATOMS: atom_id res chain seq x y z
N MET A 1 -0.85 18.92 26.91
CA MET A 1 -0.23 19.78 25.88
C MET A 1 0.97 19.07 25.26
N SER A 2 0.76 18.21 24.25
CA SER A 2 1.81 17.69 23.33
C SER A 2 1.32 16.72 22.24
N ALA A 3 0.01 16.58 21.98
CA ALA A 3 -0.46 15.80 20.83
C ALA A 3 -0.11 16.45 19.47
N LEU A 4 0.17 17.75 19.44
CA LEU A 4 0.47 18.49 18.20
C LEU A 4 1.89 18.26 17.67
N ILE A 5 2.82 17.73 18.47
CA ILE A 5 4.22 17.55 18.03
C ILE A 5 4.40 16.25 17.23
N GLN A 6 3.60 15.22 17.51
CA GLN A 6 3.73 13.91 16.85
C GLN A 6 3.30 13.92 15.38
N VAL A 7 2.36 14.78 14.99
CA VAL A 7 1.89 14.89 13.60
C VAL A 7 2.99 15.43 12.66
N PHE A 8 3.92 16.25 13.16
CA PHE A 8 5.00 16.80 12.34
C PHE A 8 6.10 15.79 12.01
N LEU A 9 6.33 14.78 12.86
CA LEU A 9 7.40 13.80 12.65
C LEU A 9 7.04 12.77 11.57
N LEU A 10 5.77 12.39 11.45
CA LEU A 10 5.31 11.49 10.39
C LEU A 10 5.40 12.13 9.00
N LEU A 11 5.22 13.46 8.90
CA LEU A 11 5.31 14.18 7.63
C LEU A 11 6.73 14.23 7.07
N ALA A 12 7.76 14.12 7.92
CA ALA A 12 9.16 14.13 7.47
C ALA A 12 9.59 12.79 6.83
N VAL A 13 9.01 11.67 7.26
CA VAL A 13 9.33 10.35 6.67
C VAL A 13 8.82 10.26 5.22
N PHE A 14 7.71 10.96 4.89
CA PHE A 14 7.15 10.99 3.54
C PHE A 14 8.01 11.76 2.50
N ALA A 15 8.98 12.57 2.92
CA ALA A 15 9.84 13.29 1.98
C ALA A 15 10.98 12.41 1.42
N GLY A 16 11.40 11.37 2.14
CA GLY A 16 12.66 10.66 1.87
C GLY A 16 12.63 9.54 0.82
N ILE A 17 11.47 8.96 0.50
CA ILE A 17 11.44 7.71 -0.29
C ILE A 17 10.93 7.92 -1.73
N SER A 18 10.74 9.16 -2.17
CA SER A 18 10.23 9.45 -3.53
C SER A 18 11.27 9.41 -4.67
N GLU A 19 12.52 9.00 -4.40
CA GLU A 19 13.60 9.00 -5.41
C GLU A 19 13.98 7.63 -5.98
N MET A 20 13.29 6.54 -5.60
CA MET A 20 13.62 5.19 -6.10
C MET A 20 12.44 4.50 -6.80
N CYS A 21 11.79 5.17 -7.75
CA CYS A 21 10.87 4.50 -8.69
C CYS A 21 10.87 5.15 -10.08
N GLY A 22 11.97 5.82 -10.44
CA GLY A 22 12.14 6.50 -11.71
C GLY A 22 13.25 5.88 -12.55
N SER A 23 13.06 4.67 -13.08
CA SER A 23 13.78 4.22 -14.27
C SER A 23 13.24 2.90 -14.82
N VAL A 24 12.11 2.94 -15.53
CA VAL A 24 11.84 1.96 -16.60
C VAL A 24 11.37 2.73 -17.82
N GLN A 25 12.16 2.56 -18.88
CA GLN A 25 12.17 3.30 -20.13
C GLN A 25 10.93 3.00 -20.98
N HIS A 26 10.29 4.04 -21.52
CA HIS A 26 9.78 4.06 -22.89
C HIS A 26 9.60 5.52 -23.35
N THR A 27 10.64 6.01 -24.03
CA THR A 27 10.63 6.83 -25.26
C THR A 27 9.25 6.82 -25.95
N GLU A 28 8.61 7.93 -26.36
CA GLU A 28 9.09 8.94 -27.31
C GLU A 28 8.13 10.17 -27.38
N THR A 29 8.71 11.37 -27.28
CA THR A 29 8.41 12.61 -28.04
C THR A 29 6.96 13.01 -28.37
N THR A 30 6.46 14.09 -27.75
CA THR A 30 5.96 15.28 -28.47
C THR A 30 6.08 16.52 -27.58
N THR A 31 6.93 17.42 -28.04
CA THR A 31 7.17 18.79 -27.59
C THR A 31 5.97 19.68 -27.90
N THR A 32 5.36 20.32 -26.90
CA THR A 32 4.82 21.69 -27.05
C THR A 32 4.98 22.46 -25.74
N THR A 33 5.83 23.48 -25.84
CA THR A 33 6.12 24.54 -24.88
C THR A 33 4.88 25.32 -24.44
N VAL A 34 4.64 25.41 -23.13
CA VAL A 34 4.09 26.60 -22.46
C VAL A 34 4.81 26.76 -21.11
N ALA A 35 5.57 27.85 -20.98
CA ALA A 35 6.12 28.37 -19.72
C ALA A 35 5.15 29.42 -19.13
N PRO A 36 5.47 30.11 -18.01
CA PRO A 36 5.81 29.65 -16.66
C PRO A 36 4.82 30.21 -15.62
N ALA A 37 4.97 29.73 -14.37
CA ALA A 37 4.90 30.50 -13.12
C ALA A 37 3.97 29.91 -12.04
N THR A 38 4.55 29.90 -10.83
CA THR A 38 3.92 29.87 -9.50
C THR A 38 3.34 28.55 -8.99
N GLY A 39 4.10 27.96 -8.07
CA GLY A 39 3.59 26.99 -7.11
C GLY A 39 3.79 25.56 -7.55
N GLY A 40 4.98 25.01 -7.26
CA GLY A 40 5.27 23.58 -7.35
C GLY A 40 4.43 22.76 -6.37
N ALA A 41 3.11 22.78 -6.53
CA ALA A 41 2.25 21.73 -6.02
C ALA A 41 2.55 20.51 -6.89
N ARG A 42 3.48 19.67 -6.40
CA ARG A 42 3.73 18.32 -6.90
C ARG A 42 2.36 17.66 -6.91
N LYS A 43 1.66 17.70 -8.05
CA LYS A 43 0.35 17.07 -8.22
C LYS A 43 0.63 15.59 -8.05
N ARG A 44 0.40 15.09 -6.82
CA ARG A 44 0.37 13.65 -6.58
C ARG A 44 -0.53 13.13 -7.68
N ARG A 45 0.01 12.30 -8.57
CA ARG A 45 -0.82 11.50 -9.47
C ARG A 45 -1.52 10.55 -8.51
N SER A 46 -2.62 11.00 -7.92
CA SER A 46 -3.67 10.08 -7.51
C SER A 46 -4.08 9.47 -8.84
N VAL A 47 -3.50 8.30 -9.12
CA VAL A 47 -4.04 7.42 -10.15
C VAL A 47 -5.48 7.25 -9.69
N GLU A 48 -6.41 7.79 -10.49
CA GLU A 48 -7.86 7.59 -10.30
C GLU A 48 -8.07 6.19 -9.74
N GLY A 49 -8.69 6.13 -8.54
CA GLY A 49 -8.70 4.94 -7.69
C GLY A 49 -8.84 3.69 -8.53
N SER A 50 -7.83 2.81 -8.47
CA SER A 50 -7.82 1.60 -9.28
C SER A 50 -9.11 0.84 -9.04
N GLY A 51 -9.75 0.38 -10.11
CA GLY A 51 -11.06 -0.26 -10.02
C GLY A 51 -11.01 -1.48 -9.09
N LEU A 52 -9.85 -2.15 -9.05
CA LEU A 52 -9.58 -3.26 -8.15
C LEU A 52 -8.15 -3.21 -7.61
N VAL A 53 -8.04 -3.20 -6.28
CA VAL A 53 -6.80 -3.44 -5.55
C VAL A 53 -6.81 -4.85 -5.01
N HIS A 54 -5.75 -5.61 -5.27
CA HIS A 54 -5.55 -6.92 -4.66
C HIS A 54 -4.22 -6.94 -3.90
N ILE A 55 -4.26 -7.26 -2.61
CA ILE A 55 -3.10 -7.34 -1.73
C ILE A 55 -2.97 -8.79 -1.28
N GLU A 56 -1.79 -9.37 -1.44
CA GLU A 56 -1.50 -10.73 -1.03
C GLU A 56 -0.29 -10.75 -0.10
N PHE A 57 -0.48 -11.23 1.12
CA PHE A 57 0.58 -11.43 2.11
C PHE A 57 0.94 -12.91 2.17
N GLN A 58 2.21 -13.19 1.91
CA GLN A 58 2.79 -14.50 2.15
C GLN A 58 3.23 -14.59 3.61
N THR A 59 2.91 -15.68 4.28
CA THR A 59 3.26 -15.87 5.69
C THR A 59 3.98 -17.19 5.95
N THR A 60 4.80 -17.21 6.99
CA THR A 60 5.42 -18.44 7.50
C THR A 60 4.51 -19.27 8.42
N LEU A 61 3.37 -18.71 8.83
CA LEU A 61 2.44 -19.39 9.73
C LEU A 61 1.60 -20.39 8.93
N THR A 62 1.82 -21.68 9.16
CA THR A 62 1.00 -22.75 8.58
C THR A 62 -0.36 -22.90 9.27
N SER A 63 -0.50 -22.34 10.48
CA SER A 63 -1.72 -22.40 11.30
C SER A 63 -2.41 -21.06 11.47
N ALA A 64 -1.93 -19.98 10.83
CA ALA A 64 -2.61 -18.68 10.93
C ALA A 64 -3.96 -18.78 10.22
N GLY A 65 -5.02 -18.60 11.00
CA GLY A 65 -6.38 -18.51 10.52
C GLY A 65 -6.92 -17.09 10.65
N ASP A 66 -8.23 -16.95 10.46
CA ASP A 66 -8.91 -15.67 10.52
C ASP A 66 -8.68 -14.93 11.84
N ALA A 67 -8.48 -15.65 12.96
CA ALA A 67 -8.24 -15.05 14.27
C ALA A 67 -6.89 -14.33 14.39
N GLU A 68 -5.81 -14.92 13.86
CA GLU A 68 -4.48 -14.28 13.83
C GLU A 68 -4.49 -13.06 12.90
N PHE A 69 -5.16 -13.18 11.76
CA PHE A 69 -5.24 -12.09 10.78
C PHE A 69 -6.19 -10.96 11.21
N SER A 70 -7.24 -11.26 11.98
CA SER A 70 -8.12 -10.23 12.56
C SER A 70 -7.38 -9.28 13.50
N LYS A 71 -6.31 -9.76 14.16
CA LYS A 71 -5.45 -8.88 14.98
C LYS A 71 -4.73 -7.85 14.13
N ILE A 72 -4.24 -8.24 12.94
CA ILE A 72 -3.61 -7.30 12.00
C ILE A 72 -4.61 -6.19 11.67
N ASP A 73 -5.84 -6.57 11.33
CA ASP A 73 -6.91 -5.59 11.05
C ASP A 73 -7.15 -4.65 12.22
N GLU A 74 -7.22 -5.15 13.45
CA GLU A 74 -7.41 -4.30 14.64
C GLU A 74 -6.29 -3.28 14.81
N TYR A 75 -5.03 -3.66 14.59
CA TYR A 75 -3.89 -2.76 14.73
C TYR A 75 -3.85 -1.68 13.65
N VAL A 76 -4.18 -2.02 12.41
CA VAL A 76 -4.09 -1.10 11.28
C VAL A 76 -5.41 -0.37 10.98
N ARG A 77 -6.51 -0.71 11.66
CA ARG A 77 -7.84 -0.12 11.45
C ARG A 77 -7.91 1.37 11.76
N GLU A 78 -7.09 1.88 12.67
CA GLU A 78 -7.06 3.31 12.98
C GLU A 78 -6.61 4.13 11.77
N GLU A 79 -5.58 3.69 11.05
CA GLU A 79 -5.00 4.41 9.92
C GLU A 79 -5.63 4.01 8.58
N PHE A 80 -5.99 2.73 8.42
CA PHE A 80 -6.45 2.14 7.15
C PHE A 80 -7.90 1.66 7.20
N GLY A 81 -8.70 2.14 8.17
CA GLY A 81 -10.08 1.72 8.35
C GLY A 81 -10.95 1.90 7.10
N GLU A 82 -10.74 2.95 6.31
CA GLU A 82 -11.47 3.14 5.04
C GLU A 82 -11.16 2.03 4.02
N LEU A 83 -9.89 1.63 3.90
CA LEU A 83 -9.47 0.55 3.02
C LEU A 83 -10.06 -0.78 3.49
N LEU A 84 -9.93 -1.09 4.78
CA LEU A 84 -10.47 -2.32 5.37
C LEU A 84 -11.99 -2.42 5.21
N ASN A 85 -12.73 -1.33 5.39
CA ASN A 85 -14.19 -1.33 5.22
C ASN A 85 -14.63 -1.62 3.78
N LYS A 86 -13.77 -1.38 2.78
CA LYS A 86 -14.01 -1.68 1.36
C LYS A 86 -13.37 -3.00 0.93
N ALA A 87 -12.49 -3.56 1.74
CA ALA A 87 -11.72 -4.74 1.41
C ALA A 87 -12.46 -6.01 1.84
N HIS A 88 -12.48 -6.99 0.95
CA HIS A 88 -12.83 -8.36 1.29
C HIS A 88 -11.55 -9.11 1.67
N GLN A 89 -11.53 -9.63 2.89
CA GLN A 89 -10.44 -10.47 3.39
C GLN A 89 -10.69 -11.93 3.04
N GLN A 90 -9.64 -12.63 2.61
CA GLN A 90 -9.66 -14.06 2.39
C GLN A 90 -8.36 -14.69 2.87
N VAL A 91 -8.45 -15.80 3.61
CA VAL A 91 -7.30 -16.61 3.99
C VAL A 91 -7.28 -17.86 3.12
N ALA A 92 -6.14 -18.13 2.49
CA ALA A 92 -5.91 -19.31 1.66
C ALA A 92 -4.64 -20.06 2.11
N THR A 93 -4.51 -21.31 1.73
CA THR A 93 -3.25 -22.06 1.93
C THR A 93 -2.32 -21.80 0.73
N GLY A 94 -1.09 -21.39 1.03
CA GLY A 94 -0.02 -21.16 0.07
C GLY A 94 0.70 -22.43 -0.36
N VAL A 95 1.64 -22.29 -1.30
CA VAL A 95 2.31 -23.41 -1.98
C VAL A 95 3.21 -24.25 -1.06
N GLU A 96 3.75 -23.67 0.02
CA GLU A 96 4.61 -24.37 1.00
C GLU A 96 3.85 -24.75 2.29
N GLY A 97 2.52 -24.70 2.27
CA GLY A 97 1.68 -24.95 3.44
C GLY A 97 1.55 -23.77 4.41
N GLY A 98 2.24 -22.65 4.17
CA GLY A 98 2.01 -21.39 4.87
C GLY A 98 0.66 -20.76 4.50
N SER A 99 0.08 -19.96 5.39
CA SER A 99 -1.14 -19.21 5.09
C SER A 99 -0.85 -18.00 4.21
N VAL A 100 -1.78 -17.69 3.30
CA VAL A 100 -1.77 -16.51 2.43
C VAL A 100 -2.98 -15.67 2.78
N LEU A 101 -2.72 -14.44 3.21
CA LEU A 101 -3.77 -13.48 3.53
C LEU A 101 -3.99 -12.55 2.33
N LYS A 102 -5.22 -12.47 1.85
CA LYS A 102 -5.61 -11.68 0.68
C LYS A 102 -6.60 -10.61 1.07
N TYR A 103 -6.40 -9.40 0.56
CA TYR A 103 -7.40 -8.32 0.60
C TYR A 103 -7.75 -7.90 -0.81
N MET A 104 -9.03 -7.80 -1.10
CA MET A 104 -9.53 -7.27 -2.37
C MET A 104 -10.40 -6.05 -2.09
N ALA A 105 -9.98 -4.86 -2.52
CA ALA A 105 -10.75 -3.64 -2.37
C ALA A 105 -11.16 -3.08 -3.73
N ILE A 106 -12.40 -2.62 -3.85
CA ILE A 106 -12.93 -1.96 -5.05
C ILE A 106 -12.88 -0.45 -4.82
N ASN A 107 -12.47 0.33 -5.84
CA ASN A 107 -12.34 1.79 -5.76
C ASN A 107 -11.46 2.24 -4.58
N ALA A 108 -10.31 1.60 -4.42
CA ALA A 108 -9.32 1.94 -3.40
C ALA A 108 -8.11 2.67 -4.00
N ASP A 109 -7.49 3.54 -3.21
CA ASP A 109 -6.28 4.24 -3.61
C ASP A 109 -5.07 3.29 -3.52
N CYS A 110 -4.33 3.18 -4.62
CA CYS A 110 -3.15 2.32 -4.71
C CYS A 110 -2.02 2.71 -3.76
N GLY A 111 -1.83 4.00 -3.52
CA GLY A 111 -0.84 4.49 -2.56
C GLY A 111 -1.22 4.09 -1.13
N ALA A 112 -2.51 4.21 -0.77
CA ALA A 112 -3.01 3.74 0.52
C ALA A 112 -2.84 2.22 0.68
N ALA A 113 -3.09 1.44 -0.38
CA ALA A 113 -2.89 -0.01 -0.37
C ALA A 113 -1.42 -0.42 -0.22
N GLN A 114 -0.50 0.29 -0.86
CA GLN A 114 0.95 0.07 -0.70
C GLN A 114 1.41 0.39 0.72
N LEU A 115 0.95 1.51 1.29
CA LEU A 115 1.26 1.88 2.68
C LEU A 115 0.67 0.87 3.68
N PHE A 116 -0.55 0.41 3.44
CA PHE A 116 -1.17 -0.65 4.25
C PHE A 116 -0.33 -1.93 4.19
N ALA A 117 0.08 -2.36 3.00
CA ALA A 117 0.89 -3.56 2.84
C ALA A 117 2.26 -3.45 3.53
N GLN A 118 2.88 -2.27 3.46
CA GLN A 118 4.11 -1.98 4.20
C GLN A 118 3.87 -2.03 5.72
N ALA A 119 2.81 -1.39 6.22
CA ALA A 119 2.49 -1.37 7.64
C ALA A 119 2.23 -2.77 8.21
N VAL A 120 1.51 -3.62 7.46
CA VAL A 120 1.26 -5.02 7.87
C VAL A 120 2.55 -5.84 7.92
N LYS A 121 3.43 -5.66 6.93
CA LYS A 121 4.75 -6.32 6.91
C LYS A 121 5.63 -5.88 8.08
N ASP A 122 5.63 -4.59 8.41
CA ASP A 122 6.40 -4.05 9.52
C ASP A 122 5.83 -4.44 10.89
N LEU A 123 4.50 -4.61 10.98
CA LEU A 123 3.82 -5.02 12.20
C LEU A 123 4.08 -6.50 12.55
N THR A 124 4.16 -7.37 11.53
CA THR A 124 4.14 -8.82 11.73
C THR A 124 5.34 -9.51 11.10
N SER A 125 6.24 -10.02 11.95
CA SER A 125 7.46 -10.72 11.50
C SER A 125 7.19 -12.02 10.76
N PHE A 126 5.97 -12.57 10.84
CA PHE A 126 5.57 -13.76 10.10
C PHE A 126 5.13 -13.46 8.66
N VAL A 127 4.84 -12.21 8.32
CA VAL A 127 4.59 -11.80 6.92
C VAL A 127 5.95 -11.64 6.24
N THR A 128 6.23 -12.51 5.27
CA THR A 128 7.54 -12.57 4.61
C THR A 128 7.61 -11.62 3.42
N SER A 129 6.50 -11.47 2.70
CA SER A 129 6.38 -10.59 1.56
C SER A 129 4.93 -10.17 1.36
N ALA A 130 4.74 -9.00 0.75
CA ALA A 130 3.44 -8.55 0.30
C ALA A 130 3.49 -8.25 -1.19
N THR A 131 2.43 -8.61 -1.93
CA THR A 131 2.25 -8.21 -3.32
C THR A 131 0.99 -7.36 -3.43
N VAL A 132 1.13 -6.14 -3.93
CA VAL A 132 0.04 -5.21 -4.17
C VAL A 132 -0.18 -5.09 -5.67
N ARG A 133 -1.37 -5.46 -6.14
CA ARG A 133 -1.81 -5.31 -7.52
C ARG A 133 -2.86 -4.21 -7.62
N CYS A 134 -2.63 -3.32 -8.56
CA CYS A 134 -3.38 -2.11 -8.81
C CYS A 134 -3.61 -1.98 -10.31
N ASP A 135 -4.77 -2.43 -10.80
CA ASP A 135 -5.06 -2.57 -12.24
C ASP A 135 -3.92 -3.28 -13.01
N THR A 136 -3.05 -2.51 -13.66
CA THR A 136 -1.91 -2.98 -14.46
C THR A 136 -0.57 -2.97 -13.73
N GLN A 137 -0.51 -2.39 -12.53
CA GLN A 137 0.71 -2.27 -11.74
C GLN A 137 0.75 -3.35 -10.66
N THR A 138 1.91 -4.00 -10.53
CA THR A 138 2.19 -4.92 -9.42
C THR A 138 3.41 -4.40 -8.68
N SER A 139 3.29 -4.25 -7.37
CA SER A 139 4.37 -3.90 -6.46
C SER A 139 4.61 -5.06 -5.51
N THR A 140 5.87 -5.41 -5.29
CA THR A 140 6.27 -6.38 -4.26
C THR A 140 7.00 -5.64 -3.16
N ILE A 141 6.65 -5.96 -1.92
CA ILE A 141 7.18 -5.34 -0.70
C ILE A 141 7.92 -6.38 0.11
#